data_AF-A0A5C6CGC6-F1
#
_entry.id   AF-A0A5C6CGC6-F1
#
_cell.length_a   1.000
_cell.length_b   1.000
_cell.length_c   1.000
_cell.angle_alpha   90.00
_cell.angle_beta   90.00
_cell.angle_gamma   90.00
#
_symmetry.space_group_name_H-M   'P 1'
#
loop_
_entity.id
_entity.type
_entity.pdbx_description
1 polymer ?
#
loop_
_entity_poly.entity_id
_entity_poly.type
_entity_poly.pdbx_seq_one_letter_code
_entity_poly.pdbx_strand_id
1 'polypeptide(L)' 'MSRTSKQQRLTRLAVATVLSGACVISATGCQVALNGQTLPSPYYLQDDVQYFPAGPEFKLPREAAALKAARAEEKLNRR' A
#
# COMPACT_ATOMS: atom_id res chain seq x y z
N MET A 1 -29.36 39.98 -30.47
CA MET A 1 -28.38 39.77 -29.37
C MET A 1 -28.53 38.44 -28.59
N SER A 2 -29.45 37.51 -28.93
CA SER A 2 -29.70 36.28 -28.15
C SER A 2 -28.89 35.03 -28.58
N ARG A 3 -28.41 34.96 -29.84
CA ARG A 3 -27.69 33.77 -30.35
C ARG A 3 -26.26 33.65 -29.81
N THR A 4 -25.56 34.77 -29.65
CA THR A 4 -24.17 34.82 -29.17
C THR A 4 -24.06 34.38 -27.70
N SER A 5 -25.04 34.72 -26.85
CA SER A 5 -25.03 34.30 -25.44
C SER A 5 -25.32 32.80 -25.26
N LYS A 6 -26.16 32.21 -26.13
CA LYS A 6 -26.39 30.76 -26.16
C LYS A 6 -25.14 30.00 -26.61
N GLN A 7 -24.44 30.47 -27.64
CA GLN A 7 -23.17 29.88 -28.06
C GLN A 7 -22.09 29.98 -26.98
N GLN A 8 -21.98 31.12 -26.28
CA GLN A 8 -21.05 31.27 -25.16
C GLN A 8 -21.37 30.37 -23.97
N ARG A 9 -22.66 30.09 -23.70
CA ARG A 9 -23.05 29.10 -22.68
C ARG A 9 -22.68 27.67 -23.09
N LEU A 10 -22.93 27.31 -24.35
CA LEU A 10 -22.59 25.99 -24.89
C LEU A 10 -21.09 25.73 -24.88
N THR A 11 -20.26 26.71 -25.27
CA THR A 11 -18.80 26.56 -25.24
C THR A 11 -18.27 26.46 -23.81
N ARG A 12 -18.78 27.26 -22.87
CA ARG A 12 -18.39 27.16 -21.45
C ARG A 12 -18.75 25.81 -20.83
N LEU A 13 -19.95 25.29 -21.14
CA LEU A 13 -20.37 23.96 -20.71
C LEU A 13 -19.45 22.89 -21.30
N ALA A 14 -19.17 22.93 -22.61
CA ALA A 14 -18.27 21.97 -23.25
C ALA A 14 -16.87 21.97 -22.62
N VAL A 15 -16.29 23.16 -22.37
CA VAL A 15 -14.98 23.28 -21.70
C VAL A 15 -15.04 22.71 -20.29
N ALA A 16 -16.08 23.04 -19.51
CA ALA A 16 -16.24 22.52 -18.16
C ALA A 16 -16.32 20.98 -18.12
N THR A 17 -17.07 20.38 -19.05
CA THR A 17 -17.21 18.92 -19.16
C THR A 17 -15.90 18.24 -19.56
N VAL A 18 -15.13 18.83 -20.48
CA VAL A 18 -13.83 18.29 -20.88
C VAL A 18 -12.83 18.38 -19.73
N LEU A 19 -12.77 19.52 -19.03
CA LEU A 19 -11.87 19.70 -17.90
C LEU A 19 -12.17 18.72 -16.77
N SER A 20 -13.45 18.56 -16.41
CA SER A 20 -13.86 17.63 -15.37
C SER A 20 -13.60 16.18 -15.76
N GLY A 21 -13.88 15.80 -17.02
CA GLY A 21 -13.54 14.48 -17.55
C GLY A 21 -12.04 14.17 -17.46
N ALA A 22 -11.18 15.12 -17.83
CA ALA A 22 -9.74 14.97 -17.72
C ALA A 22 -9.27 14.80 -16.27
N CYS A 23 -9.81 15.59 -15.34
CA CYS A 23 -9.51 15.46 -13.91
C CYS A 23 -9.86 14.06 -13.38
N VAL A 24 -11.06 13.54 -13.70
CA VAL A 24 -11.49 12.22 -13.23
C VAL A 24 -10.55 11.13 -13.76
N ILE A 25 -10.25 11.15 -15.06
CA ILE A 25 -9.34 10.17 -15.67
C ILE A 25 -7.94 10.22 -15.04
N SER A 26 -7.42 11.42 -14.74
CA SER A 26 -6.11 11.56 -14.08
C SER A 26 -6.11 11.14 -12.60
N ALA A 27 -7.26 11.20 -11.93
CA ALA A 27 -7.40 10.84 -10.52
C ALA A 27 -7.66 9.34 -10.32
N THR A 28 -8.10 8.62 -11.35
CA THR A 28 -8.30 7.17 -11.33
C THR A 28 -7.13 6.44 -11.97
N GLY A 29 -6.53 5.48 -11.26
CA GLY A 29 -5.51 4.61 -11.83
C GLY A 29 -6.10 3.54 -12.77
N CYS A 30 -5.35 3.14 -13.80
CA CYS A 30 -5.67 1.95 -14.59
C CYS A 30 -5.26 0.70 -13.79
N GLN A 31 -6.24 -0.13 -13.44
CA GLN A 31 -5.96 -1.40 -12.76
C GLN A 31 -5.13 -2.31 -13.70
N VAL A 32 -4.01 -2.84 -13.22
CA VAL A 32 -3.10 -3.64 -14.04
C VAL A 32 -3.52 -5.11 -13.97
N ALA A 33 -3.99 -5.65 -15.10
CA ALA A 33 -4.31 -7.06 -15.26
C ALA A 33 -3.19 -7.78 -16.02
N LEU A 34 -2.52 -8.73 -15.36
CA LEU A 34 -1.47 -9.57 -15.94
C LEU A 34 -1.78 -11.05 -15.66
N ASN A 35 -1.62 -11.91 -16.66
CA ASN A 35 -1.85 -13.36 -16.55
C ASN A 35 -3.22 -13.76 -15.96
N GLY A 36 -4.28 -12.97 -16.23
CA GLY A 36 -5.62 -13.24 -15.70
C GLY A 36 -5.81 -12.83 -14.23
N GLN A 37 -4.81 -12.23 -13.59
CA GLN A 37 -4.91 -11.67 -12.25
C GLN A 37 -4.80 -10.15 -12.28
N THR A 38 -5.54 -9.48 -11.41
CA THR A 38 -5.40 -8.04 -11.20
C THR A 38 -4.43 -7.78 -10.06
N LEU A 39 -3.30 -7.13 -10.36
CA LEU A 39 -2.22 -6.97 -9.39
C LEU A 39 -2.51 -5.83 -8.39
N PRO A 40 -2.09 -5.97 -7.12
CA PRO A 40 -2.33 -4.96 -6.08
C PRO A 40 -1.68 -3.60 -6.36
N SER A 41 -0.56 -3.59 -7.07
CA SER A 41 0.19 -2.39 -7.42
C SER A 41 0.80 -2.50 -8.82
N PRO A 42 1.11 -1.38 -9.49
CA PRO A 42 1.77 -1.38 -10.80
C PRO A 42 3.15 -2.05 -10.77
N TYR A 43 3.79 -2.04 -9.59
CA TYR A 43 5.15 -2.53 -9.41
C TYR A 43 5.26 -3.90 -8.75
N TYR A 44 4.16 -4.64 -8.65
CA TYR A 44 4.10 -5.91 -7.92
C TYR A 44 5.09 -6.98 -8.43
N LEU A 45 5.48 -6.91 -9.70
CA LEU A 45 6.47 -7.83 -10.30
C LEU A 45 7.91 -7.32 -10.19
N GLN A 46 8.12 -6.08 -9.74
CA GLN A 46 9.45 -5.62 -9.41
C GLN A 46 9.84 -6.13 -8.03
N ASP A 47 11.08 -6.59 -7.92
CA ASP A 47 11.67 -7.03 -6.66
C ASP A 47 12.11 -5.80 -5.87
N ASP A 48 11.17 -5.18 -5.19
CA ASP A 48 11.44 -4.14 -4.21
C ASP A 48 12.08 -4.83 -2.99
N VAL A 49 13.30 -4.44 -2.62
CA VAL A 49 13.91 -4.98 -1.39
C VAL A 49 13.08 -4.51 -0.21
N GLN A 50 12.24 -5.39 0.31
CA GLN A 50 11.51 -5.17 1.55
C GLN A 50 12.54 -5.08 2.67
N TYR A 51 12.85 -3.87 3.12
CA TYR A 51 13.79 -3.68 4.23
C TYR A 51 13.21 -4.32 5.49
N PHE A 52 13.87 -5.37 5.97
CA PHE A 52 13.68 -5.90 7.30
C PHE A 52 14.84 -5.40 8.16
N PRO A 53 14.59 -4.70 9.28
CA PRO A 53 15.66 -4.32 10.18
C PRO A 53 16.39 -5.57 10.65
N ALA A 54 17.69 -5.42 10.95
CA ALA A 54 18.44 -6.50 11.57
C ALA A 54 17.69 -6.99 12.82
N GLY A 55 17.38 -8.28 12.86
CA GLY A 55 16.77 -8.89 14.03
C GLY A 55 17.70 -8.80 15.24
N PRO A 56 17.21 -9.16 16.44
CA PRO A 56 18.06 -9.26 17.63
C PRO A 56 19.29 -10.14 17.35
N GLU A 57 20.48 -9.73 17.82
CA GLU A 57 21.72 -10.50 17.61
C GLU A 57 21.60 -11.94 18.13
N PHE A 58 20.85 -12.11 19.22
CA PHE A 58 20.58 -13.41 19.81
C PHE A 58 19.36 -14.08 19.17
N LYS A 59 19.62 -15.18 18.46
CA LYS A 59 18.61 -15.92 17.66
C LYS A 59 17.58 -16.68 18.50
N LEU A 60 17.91 -17.03 19.75
CA LEU A 60 17.15 -17.99 20.56
C LEU A 60 16.68 -17.43 21.92
N PRO A 61 16.06 -16.22 21.96
CA PRO A 61 15.69 -15.57 23.21
C PRO A 61 14.69 -16.39 24.03
N ARG A 62 13.82 -17.15 23.35
CA ARG A 62 12.80 -17.98 24.00
C ARG A 62 13.43 -19.18 24.70
N GLU A 63 14.39 -19.82 24.05
CA GLU A 63 15.11 -20.98 24.56
C GLU A 63 15.99 -20.58 25.76
N ALA A 64 16.67 -19.43 25.67
CA ALA A 64 17.43 -18.92 26.81
C ALA A 64 16.52 -18.59 28.00
N ALA A 65 15.35 -17.99 27.76
CA ALA A 65 14.37 -17.71 28.80
C ALA A 65 13.85 -19.01 29.43
N ALA A 66 13.53 -20.03 28.63
CA ALA A 66 13.09 -21.33 29.09
C ALA A 66 14.15 -22.04 29.96
N LEU A 67 15.41 -22.05 29.52
CA LEU A 67 16.52 -22.62 30.29
C LEU A 67 16.76 -21.87 31.61
N LYS A 68 16.60 -20.54 31.60
CA LYS A 68 16.73 -19.72 32.82
C LYS A 68 15.61 -20.05 33.81
N ALA A 69 14.38 -20.23 33.33
CA ALA A 69 13.24 -20.63 34.16
C ALA A 69 13.44 -22.03 34.76
N ALA A 70 13.77 -23.03 33.93
CA ALA A 70 14.02 -24.40 34.40
C ALA A 70 15.12 -24.48 35.47
N ARG A 71 16.23 -23.74 35.29
CA ARG A 71 17.30 -23.65 36.30
C ARG A 71 16.86 -22.97 37.59
N ALA A 72 15.92 -22.03 37.53
CA ALA A 72 15.38 -21.38 38.72
C ALA A 72 14.49 -22.34 39.52
N GLU A 73 13.65 -23.12 38.83
CA GLU A 73 12.82 -24.18 39.43
C GLU A 73 13.69 -25.27 40.07
N GLU A 74 14.72 -25.76 39.38
CA GLU A 74 15.64 -26.76 39.91
C GLU A 74 16.33 -26.28 41.20
N LYS A 75 16.78 -25.01 41.22
CA LYS A 75 17.40 -24.42 42.42
C LYS A 75 16.42 -24.29 43.58
N LEU A 76 15.15 -24.02 43.30
CA LEU A 76 14.11 -23.90 44.33
C LEU A 76 13.77 -25.28 44.90
N ASN A 77 13.67 -26.30 44.06
CA ASN A 77 13.43 -27.69 44.48
C ASN A 77 14.61 -28.31 45.25
N ARG A 78 15.83 -27.80 45.06
CA ARG A 78 17.04 -28.29 45.74
C ARG A 78 17.27 -27.66 47.13
N ARG A 79 16.51 -26.64 47.50
CA ARG A 79 16.56 -26.01 48.82
C ARG A 79 15.53 -26.64 49.76
#